data_AF-E3EKM9-F1
#
_entry.id   AF-E3EKM9-F1
#
_cell.length_a   1.000
_cell.length_b   1.000
_cell.length_c   1.000
_cell.angle_alpha   90.00
_cell.angle_beta   90.00
_cell.angle_gamma   90.00
#
_symmetry.space_group_name_H-M   'P 1'
#
loop_
_entity.id
_entity.type
_entity.pdbx_description
1 polymer ?
#
loop_
_entity_poly.entity_id
_entity_poly.type
_entity_poly.pdbx_seq_one_letter_code
_entity_poly.pdbx_strand_id
1 'polypeptide(L)'
;MHNDDLSQTFIEMIDTRVIVQSGNNPVCIVPNDEFNLKIHQDIPYLTLQDIADQLEARCKGRDFLVDVWEEGGLSGTIYRYNNMDKKWRKHGTTKGFA
;
A
#
# COMPACT_ATOMS: atom_id res chain seq x y z
N MET A 1 -17.50 7.87 -14.09
CA MET A 1 -16.47 7.07 -13.41
C MET A 1 -16.68 7.29 -11.92
N HIS A 2 -17.08 6.26 -11.18
CA HIS A 2 -17.19 6.36 -9.72
C HIS A 2 -15.79 6.61 -9.18
N ASN A 3 -15.64 7.74 -8.50
CA ASN A 3 -14.41 8.16 -7.86
C ASN A 3 -14.46 7.59 -6.45
N ASP A 4 -14.43 6.26 -6.34
CA ASP A 4 -14.51 5.58 -5.05
C ASP A 4 -13.25 5.92 -4.26
N ASP A 5 -13.44 6.51 -3.08
CA ASP A 5 -12.35 6.77 -2.16
C ASP A 5 -11.81 5.43 -1.64
N LEU A 6 -10.62 5.06 -2.11
CA LEU A 6 -9.96 3.82 -1.73
C LEU A 6 -9.25 3.92 -0.38
N SER A 7 -9.19 5.11 0.25
CA SER A 7 -8.45 5.34 1.50
C SER A 7 -8.80 4.34 2.61
N GLN A 8 -10.08 3.95 2.71
CA GLN A 8 -10.60 3.02 3.71
C GLN A 8 -10.51 1.54 3.31
N THR A 9 -9.87 1.21 2.19
CA THR A 9 -9.70 -0.18 1.75
C THR A 9 -8.88 -0.93 2.80
N PHE A 10 -9.44 -2.01 3.32
CA PHE A 10 -8.79 -2.93 4.24
C PHE A 10 -7.75 -3.76 3.48
N ILE A 11 -6.51 -3.78 3.98
CA ILE A 11 -5.41 -4.57 3.43
C ILE A 11 -4.91 -5.51 4.50
N GLU A 12 -4.97 -6.81 4.22
CA GLU A 12 -4.36 -7.84 5.06
C GLU A 12 -2.82 -7.76 4.96
N MET A 13 -2.14 -7.61 6.10
CA MET A 13 -0.70 -7.35 6.14
C MET A 13 0.15 -8.62 6.33
N ILE A 14 -0.36 -9.78 5.93
CA ILE A 14 0.37 -11.05 5.98
C ILE A 14 1.29 -11.18 4.74
N ASP A 15 0.70 -11.32 3.56
CA ASP A 15 1.44 -11.49 2.30
C ASP A 15 1.54 -10.22 1.45
N THR A 16 0.98 -9.11 1.93
CA THR A 16 1.08 -7.81 1.26
C THR A 16 2.52 -7.37 1.08
N ARG A 17 2.81 -6.72 -0.06
CA ARG A 17 4.07 -6.05 -0.34
C ARG A 17 3.82 -4.56 -0.49
N VAL A 18 4.53 -3.76 0.31
CA VAL A 18 4.53 -2.30 0.18
C VAL A 18 5.83 -1.87 -0.50
N ILE A 19 5.73 -1.28 -1.67
CA ILE A 19 6.84 -0.89 -2.52
C ILE A 19 6.88 0.64 -2.58
N VAL A 20 7.99 1.23 -2.17
CA VAL A 20 8.17 2.69 -2.10
C VAL A 20 9.26 3.13 -3.06
N GLN A 21 8.95 4.12 -3.88
CA GLN A 21 9.89 4.79 -4.77
C GLN A 21 9.95 6.29 -4.41
N SER A 22 11.13 6.82 -4.10
CA SER A 22 11.31 8.23 -3.77
C SER A 22 12.42 8.86 -4.62
N GLY A 23 12.04 9.68 -5.58
CA GLY A 23 12.95 10.36 -6.50
C GLY A 23 13.94 9.41 -7.17
N ASN A 24 15.24 9.69 -7.02
CA ASN A 24 16.34 8.87 -7.57
C ASN A 24 16.81 7.75 -6.65
N ASN A 25 16.15 7.51 -5.51
CA ASN A 25 16.52 6.40 -4.65
C ASN A 25 16.09 5.07 -5.27
N PRO A 26 16.83 3.99 -5.02
CA PRO A 26 16.39 2.65 -5.38
C PRO A 26 14.99 2.37 -4.83
N VAL A 27 14.20 1.62 -5.60
CA VAL A 27 12.91 1.10 -5.14
C VAL A 27 13.15 0.23 -3.90
N CYS A 28 12.39 0.48 -2.84
CA CYS A 28 12.48 -0.23 -1.58
C CYS A 28 11.19 -1.00 -1.32
N ILE A 29 11.31 -2.28 -0.96
CA ILE A 29 10.20 -3.03 -0.39
C ILE A 29 10.26 -2.81 1.12
N VAL A 30 9.20 -2.27 1.69
CA VAL A 30 9.10 -2.01 3.12
C VAL A 30 8.50 -3.26 3.79
N PRO A 31 9.24 -3.92 4.69
CA PRO A 31 8.74 -5.04 5.47
C PRO A 31 7.50 -4.68 6.31
N ASN A 32 6.56 -5.62 6.47
CA ASN A 32 5.30 -5.37 7.17
C ASN A 32 5.49 -5.12 8.67
N ASP A 33 6.58 -5.62 9.27
CA ASP A 33 6.95 -5.39 10.68
C ASP A 33 7.50 -3.98 10.94
N GLU A 34 7.82 -3.21 9.90
CA GLU A 34 8.16 -1.78 10.03
C GLU A 34 6.93 -0.88 10.16
N PHE A 35 5.72 -1.43 10.03
CA PHE A 35 4.47 -0.71 10.23
C PHE A 35 3.87 -0.96 11.62
N ASN A 36 3.15 0.04 12.13
CA ASN A 36 2.32 -0.09 13.32
C ASN A 36 0.99 -0.75 12.94
N LEU A 37 0.98 -2.08 12.88
CA LEU A 37 -0.15 -2.89 12.43
C LEU A 37 -1.33 -2.81 13.42
N LYS A 38 -2.55 -2.82 12.89
CA LYS A 38 -3.78 -3.04 13.67
C LYS A 38 -4.16 -4.51 13.59
N ILE A 39 -4.92 -5.01 14.56
CA ILE A 39 -5.40 -6.40 14.58
C ILE A 39 -6.93 -6.41 14.52
N HIS A 40 -7.50 -7.19 13.60
CA HIS A 40 -8.93 -7.47 13.53
C HIS A 40 -9.14 -8.97 13.40
N GLN A 41 -9.82 -9.60 14.36
CA GLN A 41 -10.05 -11.06 14.37
C GLN A 41 -8.75 -11.86 14.20
N ASP A 42 -7.70 -11.49 14.94
CA ASP A 42 -6.35 -12.09 14.88
C ASP A 42 -5.61 -11.93 13.54
N ILE A 43 -6.17 -11.18 12.59
CA ILE A 43 -5.54 -10.86 11.31
C ILE A 43 -4.90 -9.47 11.40
N PRO A 44 -3.57 -9.34 11.14
CA PRO A 44 -2.92 -8.06 11.05
C PRO A 44 -3.35 -7.32 9.79
N TYR A 45 -3.72 -6.04 9.94
CA TYR A 45 -4.25 -5.26 8.84
C TYR A 45 -3.89 -3.78 8.97
N LEU A 46 -4.01 -3.09 7.83
CA LEU A 46 -4.01 -1.63 7.74
C LEU A 46 -5.01 -1.19 6.69
N THR A 47 -5.50 0.04 6.78
CA THR A 47 -6.12 0.68 5.61
C THR A 47 -5.06 1.26 4.68
N LEU A 48 -5.40 1.46 3.42
CA LEU A 48 -4.52 2.20 2.50
C LEU A 48 -4.14 3.58 3.05
N GLN A 49 -5.05 4.27 3.75
CA GLN A 49 -4.72 5.53 4.41
C GLN A 49 -3.70 5.35 5.54
N ASP A 50 -3.85 4.32 6.38
CA ASP A 50 -2.88 4.06 7.46
C ASP A 50 -1.46 3.83 6.92
N ILE A 51 -1.34 3.13 5.78
CA ILE A 51 -0.05 2.92 5.09
C ILE A 51 0.52 4.26 4.60
N ALA A 52 -0.30 5.10 3.95
CA ALA A 52 0.13 6.41 3.47
C ALA A 52 0.60 7.31 4.62
N ASP A 53 -0.16 7.40 5.72
CA ASP A 53 0.15 8.26 6.86
C ASP A 53 1.48 7.87 7.52
N GLN A 54 1.72 6.58 7.70
CA GLN A 54 2.98 6.08 8.27
C GLN A 54 4.18 6.35 7.35
N LEU A 55 4.01 6.20 6.04
CA LEU A 55 5.06 6.50 5.07
C LEU A 55 5.31 8.01 4.93
N GLU A 56 4.28 8.85 4.97
CA GLU A 56 4.44 10.31 4.96
C GLU A 56 5.25 10.79 6.18
N ALA A 57 4.94 10.26 7.37
CA ALA A 57 5.69 10.56 8.59
C ALA A 57 7.17 10.14 8.47
N ARG A 58 7.44 8.99 7.84
CA ARG A 58 8.80 8.47 7.61
C ARG A 58 9.58 9.28 6.57
N CYS A 59 8.94 9.65 5.46
CA CYS A 59 9.57 10.30 4.32
C CYS A 59 9.77 11.82 4.51
N LYS A 60 9.27 12.41 5.61
CA LYS A 60 9.52 13.81 6.03
C LYS A 60 9.32 14.84 4.91
N GLY A 61 8.24 14.70 4.14
CA GLY A 61 7.88 15.65 3.07
C GLY A 61 8.68 15.51 1.77
N ARG A 62 9.44 14.43 1.59
CA ARG A 62 10.01 14.09 0.27
C ARG A 62 8.93 13.50 -0.64
N ASP A 63 9.08 13.69 -1.95
CA ASP A 63 8.20 13.08 -2.94
C ASP A 63 8.43 11.56 -3.00
N PHE A 64 7.33 10.80 -2.97
CA PHE A 64 7.34 9.36 -3.11
C PHE A 64 6.05 8.82 -3.71
N LEU A 65 6.20 7.65 -4.32
CA LEU A 65 5.13 6.84 -4.86
C LEU A 65 5.13 5.51 -4.12
N VAL A 66 3.94 5.03 -3.77
CA VAL A 66 3.76 3.74 -3.10
C VAL A 66 2.91 2.85 -3.97
N ASP A 67 3.34 1.61 -4.16
CA ASP A 67 2.51 0.52 -4.62
C ASP A 67 2.27 -0.46 -3.48
N VAL A 68 1.01 -0.68 -3.14
CA VAL A 68 0.57 -1.73 -2.22
C VAL A 68 0.03 -2.86 -3.06
N TRP A 69 0.75 -3.98 -3.05
CA TRP A 69 0.34 -5.21 -3.71
C TRP A 69 -0.24 -6.15 -2.68
N GLU A 70 -1.55 -6.29 -2.72
CA GLU A 70 -2.32 -7.26 -1.96
C GLU A 70 -2.48 -8.52 -2.82
N GLU A 71 -1.98 -9.66 -2.32
CA GLU A 71 -2.15 -10.98 -2.97
C GLU A 71 -3.42 -11.65 -2.44
N GLY A 72 -4.37 -11.94 -3.33
CA GLY A 72 -5.61 -12.64 -3.02
C GLY A 72 -5.68 -13.99 -3.75
N GLY A 73 -4.96 -14.99 -3.25
CA GLY A 73 -4.96 -16.34 -3.83
C GLY A 73 -4.56 -16.37 -5.30
N LEU A 74 -5.53 -16.49 -6.21
CA LEU A 74 -5.32 -16.60 -7.66
C LEU A 74 -5.19 -15.25 -8.38
N SER A 75 -5.28 -14.13 -7.67
CA SER A 75 -5.09 -12.79 -8.25
C SER A 75 -4.68 -11.79 -7.19
N GLY A 76 -3.76 -10.89 -7.52
CA GLY A 76 -3.43 -9.74 -6.68
C GLY A 76 -4.04 -8.45 -7.20
N THR A 77 -4.25 -7.49 -6.30
CA THR A 77 -4.58 -6.10 -6.66
C THR A 77 -3.43 -5.19 -6.27
N ILE A 78 -3.09 -4.27 -7.16
CA ILE A 78 -2.08 -3.24 -6.92
C ILE A 78 -2.79 -1.90 -6.75
N TYR A 79 -2.62 -1.29 -5.59
CA TYR A 79 -3.06 0.05 -5.27
C TYR A 79 -1.86 0.99 -5.31
N ARG A 80 -2.03 2.17 -5.89
CA ARG A 80 -0.97 3.18 -6.00
C ARG A 80 -1.36 4.45 -5.29
N TYR A 81 -0.43 4.97 -4.50
CA TYR A 81 -0.47 6.28 -3.87
C TYR A 81 0.64 7.16 -4.43
N ASN A 82 0.31 8.43 -4.66
CA ASN A 82 1.29 9.46 -4.93
C ASN A 82 1.15 10.54 -3.85
N ASN A 83 2.21 10.79 -3.09
CA ASN A 83 2.14 11.74 -1.98
C ASN A 83 1.92 13.20 -2.45
N MET A 84 2.15 13.49 -3.74
CA MET A 84 1.89 14.80 -4.35
C MET A 84 0.41 15.06 -4.61
N ASP A 85 -0.34 14.05 -5.03
CA ASP A 85 -1.79 14.18 -5.28
C ASP A 85 -2.65 13.70 -4.11
N LYS A 86 -2.01 13.03 -3.13
CA LYS A 86 -2.60 12.46 -1.91
C LYS A 86 -3.80 11.57 -2.22
N LYS A 87 -3.75 10.82 -3.32
CA LYS A 87 -4.86 9.97 -3.76
C LYS A 87 -4.42 8.55 -4.02
N TRP A 88 -5.23 7.63 -3.53
CA TRP A 88 -5.14 6.22 -3.88
C TRP A 88 -5.88 5.93 -5.19
N ARG A 89 -5.30 5.08 -6.01
CA ARG A 89 -5.92 4.58 -7.25
C ARG A 89 -5.62 3.10 -7.40
N LYS A 90 -6.55 2.33 -7.96
CA LYS A 90 -6.25 0.98 -8.43
C LYS A 90 -5.34 1.08 -9.65
N HIS A 91 -4.11 0.58 -9.53
CA HIS A 91 -3.08 0.67 -10.57
C HIS A 91 -3.10 -0.53 -11.50
N GLY A 92 -3.33 -1.72 -10.96
CA GLY A 92 -3.34 -2.94 -11.74
C GLY A 92 -3.84 -4.14 -10.95
N THR A 93 -3.85 -5.29 -11.63
CA THR A 93 -4.13 -6.59 -11.03
C THR A 93 -3.13 -7.60 -11.56
N THR A 94 -2.63 -8.48 -10.71
CA THR A 94 -1.82 -9.62 -11.11
C THR A 94 -2.73 -10.83 -11.32
N LYS A 95 -2.35 -11.71 -12.24
CA LYS A 95 -2.90 -13.07 -12.30
C LYS A 95 -1.95 -13.93 -11.47
N GLY A 96 -2.45 -14.54 -10.39
CA GLY A 96 -1.68 -15.51 -9.63
C GLY A 96 -1.31 -16.67 -10.55
N PHE A 97 -0.10 -17.21 -10.37
CA PHE A 97 0.25 -18.49 -10.96
C PHE A 97 -0.44 -19.57 -10.13
N ALA A 98 -1.50 -20.17 -10.68
CA ALA A 98 -2.05 -21.42 -10.18
C ALA A 98 -1.05 -22.57 -10.41
#